data_AF-A0A558B1B5-F1
#
_entry.id   AF-A0A558B1B5-F1
#
_cell.length_a   1.000
_cell.length_b   1.000
_cell.length_c   1.000
_cell.angle_alpha   90.00
_cell.angle_beta   90.00
_cell.angle_gamma   90.00
#
_symmetry.space_group_name_H-M   'P 1'
#
loop_
_entity.id
_entity.type
_entity.pdbx_description
1 polymer ?
#
loop_
_entity_poly.entity_id
_entity_poly.type
_entity_poly.pdbx_seq_one_letter_code
_entity_poly.pdbx_strand_id
1 'polypeptide(L)'
;MKPTKEQHRKFGRFHLVDPDELEGMDEFAEWLEALLHNPCSVWEEDGDEFLIEIRKLVARVNGLKIQIYANEHPPPHFHVKSPNVDASFSIESCEKLEGNIESQDYRKIRFWHKKAKPLLIKAWDETRPTECTVGPYKGT
;
A
#
# COMPACT_ATOMS: atom_id res chain seq x y z
N MET A 1 -13.68 -1.56 -12.98
CA MET A 1 -13.25 -2.76 -13.72
C MET A 1 -11.99 -3.26 -13.04
N LYS A 2 -11.95 -4.54 -12.64
CA LYS A 2 -10.73 -5.14 -12.07
C LYS A 2 -9.63 -5.16 -13.15
N PRO A 3 -8.36 -4.91 -12.81
CA PRO A 3 -7.28 -5.03 -13.79
C PRO A 3 -7.17 -6.46 -14.32
N THR A 4 -6.77 -6.61 -15.58
CA THR A 4 -6.52 -7.91 -16.24
C THR A 4 -5.17 -8.51 -15.84
N LYS A 5 -4.97 -9.81 -16.06
CA LYS A 5 -3.67 -10.51 -15.90
C LYS A 5 -2.50 -9.76 -16.53
N GLU A 6 -2.64 -9.30 -17.78
CA GLU A 6 -1.60 -8.52 -18.48
C GLU A 6 -1.32 -7.15 -17.84
N GLN A 7 -2.36 -6.49 -17.30
CA GLN A 7 -2.17 -5.24 -16.57
C GLN A 7 -1.43 -5.50 -15.25
N HIS A 8 -1.76 -6.56 -14.53
CA HIS A 8 -1.03 -6.97 -13.32
C HIS A 8 0.44 -7.26 -13.61
N ARG A 9 0.73 -8.00 -14.69
CA ARG A 9 2.09 -8.23 -15.19
C ARG A 9 2.83 -6.94 -15.45
N LYS A 10 2.23 -6.03 -16.23
CA LYS A 10 2.81 -4.70 -16.55
C LYS A 10 3.09 -3.85 -15.32
N PHE A 11 2.27 -3.96 -14.27
CA PHE A 11 2.44 -3.21 -13.03
C PHE A 11 3.34 -3.90 -11.99
N GLY A 12 3.87 -5.08 -12.30
CA GLY A 12 4.67 -5.88 -11.36
C GLY A 12 3.86 -6.39 -10.17
N ARG A 13 2.53 -6.55 -10.35
CA ARG A 13 1.59 -7.00 -9.31
C ARG A 13 0.96 -8.34 -9.67
N PHE A 14 1.77 -9.24 -10.22
CA PHE A 14 1.30 -10.53 -10.70
C PHE A 14 0.79 -11.42 -9.55
N HIS A 15 1.23 -11.17 -8.31
CA HIS A 15 0.70 -11.80 -7.08
C HIS A 15 -0.79 -11.56 -6.83
N LEU A 16 -1.41 -10.58 -7.52
CA LEU A 16 -2.85 -10.28 -7.41
C LEU A 16 -3.70 -10.94 -8.50
N VAL A 17 -3.11 -11.71 -9.42
CA VAL A 17 -3.84 -12.48 -10.42
C VAL A 17 -4.55 -13.64 -9.74
N ASP A 18 -5.80 -13.89 -10.14
CA ASP A 18 -6.56 -15.04 -9.68
C ASP A 18 -5.87 -16.33 -10.18
N PRO A 19 -5.49 -17.28 -9.31
CA PRO A 19 -4.83 -18.52 -9.73
C PRO A 19 -5.61 -19.31 -10.79
N ASP A 20 -6.94 -19.19 -10.82
CA ASP A 20 -7.80 -19.83 -11.82
C ASP A 20 -7.62 -19.25 -13.24
N GLU A 21 -7.00 -18.06 -13.37
CA GLU A 21 -6.66 -17.43 -14.65
C GLU A 21 -5.25 -17.80 -15.16
N LEU A 22 -4.45 -18.55 -14.39
CA LEU A 22 -3.07 -18.90 -14.75
C LEU A 22 -3.00 -20.11 -15.70
N GLU A 23 -2.19 -20.00 -16.74
CA GLU A 23 -2.04 -20.99 -17.79
C GLU A 23 -0.58 -21.50 -17.88
N GLY A 24 -0.37 -22.77 -17.54
CA GLY A 24 0.92 -23.43 -17.67
C GLY A 24 1.93 -23.06 -16.57
N MET A 25 3.03 -23.82 -16.53
CA MET A 25 4.00 -23.70 -15.42
C MET A 25 4.77 -22.38 -15.40
N ASP A 26 4.94 -21.73 -16.55
CA ASP A 26 5.65 -20.47 -16.63
C ASP A 26 4.89 -19.35 -15.90
N GLU A 27 3.56 -19.29 -16.02
CA GLU A 27 2.75 -18.30 -15.29
C GLU A 27 2.69 -18.61 -13.80
N PHE A 28 2.65 -19.88 -13.40
CA PHE A 28 2.75 -20.25 -11.99
C PHE A 28 4.12 -19.89 -11.38
N ALA A 29 5.21 -20.04 -12.14
CA ALA A 29 6.53 -19.62 -11.70
C ALA A 29 6.63 -18.08 -11.57
N GLU A 30 6.05 -17.34 -12.52
CA GLU A 30 5.94 -15.88 -12.45
C GLU A 30 5.11 -15.43 -11.23
N TRP A 31 4.02 -16.13 -10.95
CA TRP A 31 3.17 -15.87 -9.79
C TRP A 31 3.92 -16.12 -8.48
N LEU A 32 4.63 -17.25 -8.36
CA LEU A 32 5.49 -17.54 -7.21
C LEU A 32 6.57 -16.48 -7.02
N GLU A 33 7.27 -16.09 -8.08
CA GLU A 33 8.29 -15.05 -8.03
C GLU A 33 7.70 -13.72 -7.54
N ALA A 34 6.49 -13.37 -8.00
CA ALA A 34 5.78 -12.20 -7.52
C ALA A 34 5.39 -12.30 -6.04
N LEU A 35 4.93 -13.46 -5.56
CA LEU A 35 4.61 -13.70 -4.14
C LEU A 35 5.83 -13.54 -3.22
N LEU A 36 7.01 -13.99 -3.68
CA LEU A 36 8.24 -13.93 -2.90
C LEU A 36 8.83 -12.50 -2.78
N HIS A 37 8.58 -11.65 -3.78
CA HIS A 37 9.27 -10.36 -3.89
C HIS A 37 8.35 -9.14 -3.68
N ASN A 38 7.04 -9.31 -3.82
CA ASN A 38 6.09 -8.24 -3.53
C ASN A 38 5.78 -8.17 -2.04
N PRO A 39 5.35 -6.99 -1.56
CA PRO A 39 4.95 -6.83 -0.17
C PRO A 39 3.58 -7.47 0.09
N CYS A 40 3.50 -8.79 -0.01
CA CYS A 40 2.36 -9.61 0.38
C CYS A 40 2.77 -10.68 1.40
N SER A 41 1.78 -11.20 2.13
CA SER A 41 1.94 -12.29 3.08
C SER A 41 0.73 -13.21 2.97
N VAL A 42 0.95 -14.51 3.10
CA VAL A 42 -0.14 -15.46 3.33
C VAL A 42 -0.48 -15.42 4.82
N TRP A 43 -1.78 -15.38 5.11
CA TRP A 43 -2.35 -15.44 6.45
C TRP A 43 -3.29 -16.63 6.51
N GLU A 44 -3.28 -17.34 7.62
CA GLU A 44 -4.18 -18.48 7.85
C GLU A 44 -5.17 -18.08 8.95
N GLU A 45 -6.46 -18.21 8.67
CA GLU A 45 -7.54 -17.99 9.64
C GLU A 45 -8.58 -19.11 9.46
N ASP A 46 -8.92 -19.80 10.55
CA ASP A 46 -9.84 -20.94 10.57
C ASP A 46 -9.55 -22.07 9.54
N GLY A 47 -8.29 -22.21 9.13
CA GLY A 47 -7.83 -23.22 8.17
C GLY A 47 -7.91 -22.77 6.71
N ASP A 48 -8.36 -21.55 6.45
CA ASP A 48 -8.35 -20.92 5.14
C ASP A 48 -7.12 -20.01 4.98
N GLU A 49 -6.45 -20.09 3.83
CA GLU A 49 -5.29 -19.26 3.50
C GLU A 49 -5.70 -18.04 2.66
N PHE A 50 -5.29 -16.85 3.09
CA PHE A 50 -5.57 -15.58 2.45
C PHE A 50 -4.27 -14.85 2.11
N LEU A 51 -4.15 -14.39 0.87
CA LEU A 51 -3.07 -13.49 0.49
C LEU A 51 -3.47 -12.04 0.84
N ILE A 52 -2.66 -11.38 1.66
CA ILE A 52 -2.83 -9.95 1.97
C ILE A 52 -1.65 -9.14 1.47
N GLU A 53 -1.90 -7.96 0.90
CA GLU A 53 -0.84 -6.98 0.64
C GLU A 53 -0.46 -6.28 1.94
N ILE A 54 0.72 -6.55 2.50
CA ILE A 54 1.18 -5.96 3.77
C ILE A 54 1.58 -4.49 3.63
N ARG A 55 1.93 -4.04 2.42
CA ARG A 55 2.34 -2.65 2.17
C ARG A 55 2.06 -2.22 0.74
N LYS A 56 1.39 -1.08 0.58
CA LYS A 56 1.22 -0.43 -0.71
C LYS A 56 2.20 0.72 -0.88
N LEU A 57 3.02 0.63 -1.93
CA LEU A 57 3.83 1.75 -2.40
C LEU A 57 2.94 2.70 -3.21
N VAL A 58 2.69 3.89 -2.67
CA VAL A 58 1.87 4.92 -3.33
C VAL A 58 2.71 5.67 -4.37
N ALA A 59 3.96 5.99 -4.05
CA ALA A 59 4.87 6.67 -4.98
C ALA A 59 6.34 6.45 -4.59
N ARG A 60 7.23 6.50 -5.59
CA ARG A 60 8.68 6.55 -5.42
C ARG A 60 9.28 7.65 -6.28
N VAL A 61 10.04 8.57 -5.69
CA VAL A 61 10.73 9.65 -6.41
C VAL A 61 12.10 9.88 -5.78
N ASN A 62 13.19 9.63 -6.51
CA ASN A 62 14.58 9.97 -6.10
C ASN A 62 14.93 9.66 -4.62
N GLY A 63 14.58 8.47 -4.14
CA GLY A 63 14.84 8.04 -2.76
C GLY A 63 13.73 8.31 -1.75
N LEU A 64 12.74 9.13 -2.10
CA LEU A 64 11.49 9.29 -1.36
C LEU A 64 10.55 8.12 -1.66
N LYS A 65 10.03 7.49 -0.61
CA LYS A 65 9.00 6.44 -0.67
C LYS A 65 7.80 6.90 0.13
N ILE A 66 6.63 6.89 -0.51
CA ILE A 66 5.34 7.11 0.17
C ILE A 66 4.63 5.76 0.24
N GLN A 67 4.30 5.32 1.46
CA GLN A 67 3.81 3.97 1.73
C GLN A 67 2.58 4.01 2.64
N ILE A 68 1.68 3.05 2.44
CA ILE A 68 0.57 2.78 3.35
C ILE A 68 0.70 1.30 3.74
N TYR A 69 0.63 0.99 5.03
CA TYR A 69 0.65 -0.39 5.50
C TYR A 69 -0.78 -0.89 5.76
N ALA A 70 -1.02 -2.16 5.44
CA ALA A 70 -2.35 -2.76 5.58
C ALA A 70 -2.72 -3.06 7.04
N ASN A 71 -1.73 -3.41 7.87
CA ASN A 71 -1.93 -3.81 9.26
C ASN A 71 -1.69 -2.64 10.25
N GLU A 72 -2.18 -1.44 9.91
CA GLU A 72 -1.96 -0.23 10.71
C GLU A 72 -3.24 0.25 11.40
N HIS A 73 -3.10 0.61 12.69
CA HIS A 73 -4.18 1.08 13.53
C HIS A 73 -4.65 2.50 13.16
N PRO A 74 -5.90 2.88 13.53
CA PRO A 74 -6.35 4.26 13.43
C PRO A 74 -5.44 5.21 14.21
N PRO A 75 -5.28 6.47 13.75
CA PRO A 75 -5.95 7.11 12.62
C PRO A 75 -5.37 6.70 11.25
N PRO A 76 -6.14 6.82 10.14
CA PRO A 76 -5.62 6.58 8.79
C PRO A 76 -4.38 7.43 8.49
N HIS A 77 -3.28 6.79 8.10
CA HIS A 77 -2.00 7.45 7.93
C HIS A 77 -1.18 6.91 6.77
N PHE A 78 -0.17 7.69 6.36
CA PHE A 78 0.81 7.30 5.35
C PHE A 78 2.22 7.58 5.86
N HIS A 79 3.17 6.80 5.39
CA HIS A 79 4.58 6.89 5.73
C HIS A 79 5.36 7.55 4.62
N VAL A 80 6.31 8.40 5.00
CA VAL A 80 7.27 9.00 4.09
C VAL A 80 8.67 8.63 4.55
N LYS A 81 9.41 7.94 3.67
CA LYS A 81 10.78 7.51 3.92
C LYS A 81 11.75 8.05 2.87
N SER A 82 12.81 8.71 3.29
CA SER A 82 13.93 9.20 2.49
C SER A 82 15.16 9.34 3.40
N PRO A 83 16.37 9.65 2.89
CA PRO A 83 17.53 9.87 3.76
C PRO A 83 17.32 10.90 4.87
N ASN A 84 16.45 11.90 4.65
CA ASN A 84 16.20 13.01 5.58
C ASN A 84 14.82 12.95 6.25
N VAL A 85 14.00 11.95 5.92
CA VAL A 85 12.62 11.84 6.41
C VAL A 85 12.32 10.40 6.75
N ASP A 86 11.93 10.13 7.99
CA ASP A 86 11.35 8.85 8.38
C ASP A 86 10.22 9.14 9.35
N ALA A 87 9.02 9.34 8.81
CA ALA A 87 7.87 9.83 9.57
C ALA A 87 6.53 9.34 8.99
N SER A 88 5.54 9.24 9.86
CA SER A 88 4.15 8.94 9.52
C SER A 88 3.25 10.17 9.68
N PHE A 89 2.23 10.27 8.84
CA PHE A 89 1.35 11.43 8.76
C PHE A 89 -0.11 11.02 8.61
N SER A 90 -1.00 11.71 9.30
CA SER A 90 -2.45 11.57 9.13
C SER A 90 -2.86 11.83 7.67
N ILE A 91 -3.66 10.94 7.08
CA ILE A 91 -4.26 11.15 5.76
C ILE A 91 -5.25 12.32 5.80
N GLU A 92 -5.91 12.55 6.95
CA GLU A 92 -6.90 13.62 7.10
C GLU A 92 -6.24 15.01 7.07
N SER A 93 -5.30 15.24 8.00
CA SER A 93 -4.73 16.56 8.30
C SER A 93 -3.28 16.75 7.86
N CYS A 94 -2.60 15.69 7.43
CA CYS A 94 -1.14 15.65 7.23
C CYS A 94 -0.34 15.98 8.49
N GLU A 95 -0.94 15.89 9.68
CA GLU A 95 -0.22 16.04 10.94
C GLU A 95 0.74 14.88 11.13
N LYS A 96 1.97 15.20 11.55
CA LYS A 96 2.98 14.19 11.89
C LYS A 96 2.50 13.41 13.10
N LEU A 97 2.40 12.09 12.95
CA LEU A 97 2.05 11.18 14.04
C LEU A 97 3.34 10.73 14.73
N GLU A 98 4.25 10.11 13.98
CA GLU A 98 5.51 9.59 14.51
C GLU A 98 6.71 9.91 13.62
N GLY A 99 7.92 9.70 14.16
CA GLY A 99 9.18 9.80 13.43
C GLY A 99 9.76 11.21 13.31
N ASN A 100 10.77 11.33 12.44
CA ASN A 100 11.66 12.49 12.32
C ASN A 100 11.56 13.13 10.93
N ILE A 101 11.46 14.46 10.93
CA ILE A 101 11.41 15.27 9.72
C ILE A 101 11.82 16.72 10.03
N GLU A 102 12.57 17.33 9.13
CA GLU A 102 12.90 18.76 9.22
C GLU A 102 11.73 19.66 8.81
N SER A 103 11.67 20.86 9.39
CA SER A 103 10.57 21.80 9.16
C SER A 103 10.38 22.19 7.69
N GLN A 104 11.47 22.25 6.91
CA GLN A 104 11.39 22.60 5.49
C GLN A 104 10.73 21.47 4.67
N ASP A 105 11.10 20.22 4.92
CA ASP A 105 10.52 19.07 4.22
C ASP A 105 9.08 18.82 4.68
N TYR A 106 8.76 19.04 5.95
CA TYR A 106 7.39 18.96 6.43
C TYR A 106 6.46 19.94 5.69
N ARG A 107 6.90 21.17 5.42
CA ARG A 107 6.12 22.13 4.61
C ARG A 107 5.87 21.62 3.20
N LYS A 108 6.86 20.99 2.55
CA LYS A 108 6.71 20.42 1.20
C LYS A 108 5.71 19.27 1.20
N ILE A 109 5.79 18.37 2.17
CA ILE A 109 4.84 17.25 2.31
C ILE A 109 3.43 17.77 2.52
N ARG A 110 3.22 18.77 3.40
CA ARG A 110 1.89 19.38 3.59
C ARG A 110 1.37 20.06 2.32
N PHE A 111 2.23 20.72 1.54
CA PHE A 111 1.83 21.32 0.28
C PHE A 111 1.39 20.25 -0.73
N TRP A 112 2.14 19.16 -0.85
CA TRP A 112 1.84 18.03 -1.73
C TRP A 112 0.55 17.29 -1.30
N HIS A 113 0.39 17.05 0.01
CA HIS A 113 -0.75 16.33 0.57
C HIS A 113 -2.10 16.94 0.17
N LYS A 114 -2.20 18.28 0.12
CA LYS A 114 -3.43 18.99 -0.31
C LYS A 114 -3.96 18.54 -1.67
N LYS A 115 -3.08 18.05 -2.56
CA LYS A 115 -3.45 17.53 -3.88
C LYS A 115 -3.52 16.01 -3.90
N ALA A 116 -2.69 15.35 -3.09
CA ALA A 116 -2.60 13.89 -3.05
C ALA A 116 -3.63 13.20 -2.15
N LYS A 117 -4.29 13.92 -1.23
CA LYS A 117 -5.25 13.36 -0.25
C LYS A 117 -6.27 12.39 -0.88
N PRO A 118 -6.95 12.69 -2.00
CA PRO A 118 -7.90 11.75 -2.61
C PRO A 118 -7.25 10.43 -3.06
N LEU A 119 -6.01 10.48 -3.55
CA LEU A 119 -5.27 9.30 -3.97
C LEU A 119 -4.75 8.50 -2.78
N LEU A 120 -4.39 9.17 -1.68
CA LEU A 120 -4.02 8.52 -0.43
C LEU A 120 -5.21 7.79 0.20
N ILE A 121 -6.40 8.40 0.20
CA ILE A 121 -7.64 7.76 0.66
C ILE A 121 -7.94 6.53 -0.18
N LYS A 122 -7.92 6.66 -1.51
CA LYS A 122 -8.12 5.51 -2.40
C LYS A 122 -7.11 4.40 -2.14
N ALA A 123 -5.83 4.75 -1.98
CA ALA A 123 -4.79 3.77 -1.70
C ALA A 123 -4.99 3.10 -0.34
N TRP A 124 -5.42 3.84 0.69
CA TRP A 124 -5.78 3.33 2.01
C TRP A 124 -6.93 2.33 1.91
N ASP A 125 -8.04 2.72 1.28
CA ASP A 125 -9.22 1.87 1.13
C ASP A 125 -8.91 0.57 0.37
N GLU A 126 -8.10 0.65 -0.70
CA GLU A 126 -7.67 -0.52 -1.46
C GLU A 126 -6.72 -1.45 -0.67
N THR A 127 -6.14 -1.01 0.45
CA THR A 127 -5.29 -1.87 1.31
C THR A 127 -6.04 -2.53 2.47
N ARG A 128 -7.33 -2.22 2.65
CA ARG A 128 -8.14 -2.78 3.72
C ARG A 128 -9.00 -3.90 3.10
N PRO A 129 -8.71 -5.19 3.36
CA PRO A 129 -9.61 -6.27 2.96
C PRO A 129 -10.98 -6.09 3.61
N THR A 130 -12.02 -6.72 3.04
CA THR A 130 -13.41 -6.63 3.51
C THR A 130 -13.60 -7.05 4.98
N GLU A 131 -12.66 -7.82 5.54
CA GLU A 131 -12.61 -8.31 6.92
C GLU A 131 -11.60 -7.52 7.80
N CYS A 132 -11.15 -6.33 7.39
CA CYS A 132 -10.19 -5.56 8.18
C CYS A 132 -10.90 -4.80 9.33
N THR A 133 -10.53 -5.08 10.59
CA THR A 133 -11.09 -4.48 11.82
C THR A 133 -11.09 -2.94 11.83
N VAL A 134 -10.24 -2.33 11.00
CA VAL A 134 -10.07 -0.88 10.89
C VAL A 134 -11.09 -0.23 9.93
N GLY A 135 -11.56 -0.99 8.94
CA GLY A 135 -12.52 -0.52 7.91
C GLY A 135 -11.97 0.53 6.93
N PRO A 136 -12.79 0.95 5.95
CA PRO A 136 -12.45 2.01 5.00
C PRO A 136 -12.29 3.37 5.70
N TYR A 137 -11.72 4.34 5.01
CA TYR A 137 -11.53 5.70 5.52
C TYR A 137 -12.84 6.32 6.06
N LYS A 138 -12.87 6.64 7.35
CA LYS A 138 -13.97 7.34 8.03
C LYS A 138 -13.49 8.69 8.58
N GLY A 139 -13.11 9.61 7.69
CA GLY A 139 -12.85 11.01 8.06
C GLY A 139 -14.14 11.83 8.09
N THR A 140 -14.18 12.83 8.97
CA THR A 140 -15.23 13.87 9.05
C THR A 140 -14.98 15.00 8.06
#